data_AF-A0A7G7VKJ2-F1
#
_entry.id   AF-A0A7G7VKJ2-F1
#
_cell.length_a   1.000
_cell.length_b   1.000
_cell.length_c   1.000
_cell.angle_alpha   90.00
_cell.angle_beta   90.00
_cell.angle_gamma   90.00
#
_symmetry.space_group_name_H-M   'P 1'
#
loop_
_entity.id
_entity.type
_entity.pdbx_description
1 polymer ?
#
loop_
_entity_poly.entity_id
_entity_poly.type
_entity_poly.pdbx_seq_one_letter_code
_entity_poly.pdbx_strand_id
1 'polypeptide(L)'
;MKKKWIVVLTGILFFGIGYLMLTISPDPMEENLELARQAANPQEAAAAISANNKKDVFSSTAAYFLVGLGFAMTGYGIFMSEKKETSEDKM
;
A
#
# COMPACT_ATOMS: atom_id res chain seq x y z
N MET A 1 -22.90 1.95 15.43
CA MET A 1 -23.05 1.17 14.19
C MET A 1 -22.48 1.86 12.96
N LYS A 2 -23.08 2.95 12.45
CA LYS A 2 -22.71 3.55 11.14
C LYS A 2 -21.24 4.00 11.04
N LYS A 3 -20.72 4.69 12.06
CA LYS A 3 -19.32 5.19 12.09
C LYS A 3 -18.28 4.05 12.00
N LYS A 4 -18.54 2.92 12.67
CA LYS A 4 -17.70 1.72 12.62
C LYS A 4 -17.55 1.20 11.20
N TRP A 5 -18.68 1.01 10.52
CA TRP A 5 -18.69 0.51 9.14
C TRP A 5 -18.06 1.47 8.15
N ILE A 6 -18.20 2.79 8.35
CA ILE A 6 -17.47 3.78 7.53
C ILE A 6 -15.96 3.54 7.63
N VAL A 7 -15.41 3.40 8.84
CA VAL A 7 -13.97 3.17 9.04
C VAL A 7 -13.52 1.85 8.39
N VAL A 8 -14.29 0.77 8.57
CA VAL A 8 -13.99 -0.53 7.96
C VAL A 8 -13.99 -0.46 6.44
N LEU A 9 -15.01 0.17 5.84
CA LEU A 9 -15.13 0.30 4.39
C LEU A 9 -14.03 1.18 3.80
N THR A 10 -13.67 2.28 4.47
CA THR A 10 -12.52 3.11 4.06
C THR A 10 -11.21 2.32 4.13
N GLY A 11 -11.04 1.47 5.15
CA GLY A 11 -9.89 0.58 5.26
C GLY A 11 -9.79 -0.41 4.10
N ILE A 12 -10.90 -1.07 3.78
CA ILE A 12 -10.99 -2.00 2.65
C ILE A 12 -10.69 -1.27 1.33
N LEU A 13 -11.18 -0.05 1.15
CA LEU A 13 -10.93 0.76 -0.03
C LEU A 13 -9.44 1.07 -0.20
N PHE A 14 -8.76 1.58 0.82
CA PHE A 14 -7.31 1.86 0.72
C PHE A 14 -6.48 0.59 0.55
N PHE A 15 -6.85 -0.50 1.23
CA PHE A 15 -6.22 -1.79 1.03
C PHE A 15 -6.36 -2.25 -0.43
N GLY A 16 -7.57 -2.19 -1.00
CA GLY A 16 -7.84 -2.58 -2.37
C GLY A 16 -7.03 -1.76 -3.38
N ILE A 17 -6.98 -0.43 -3.21
CA ILE A 17 -6.18 0.44 -4.08
C ILE A 17 -4.69 0.10 -3.98
N GLY A 18 -4.15 0.02 -2.75
CA GLY A 18 -2.73 -0.30 -2.55
C GLY A 18 -2.35 -1.68 -3.08
N TYR A 19 -3.21 -2.69 -2.87
CA TYR A 19 -3.01 -4.03 -3.39
C TYR A 19 -3.04 -4.05 -4.91
N LEU A 20 -4.02 -3.39 -5.55
CA LEU A 20 -4.08 -3.29 -7.01
C LEU A 20 -2.81 -2.63 -7.58
N MET A 21 -2.31 -1.55 -6.96
CA MET A 21 -1.06 -0.92 -7.37
C MET A 21 0.13 -1.90 -7.34
N LEU A 22 0.25 -2.72 -6.29
CA LEU A 22 1.30 -3.74 -6.21
C LEU A 22 1.12 -4.85 -7.26
N THR A 23 -0.13 -5.22 -7.55
CA THR A 23 -0.42 -6.36 -8.45
C THR A 23 -0.20 -6.02 -9.92
N ILE A 24 -0.40 -4.76 -10.31
CA ILE A 24 -0.13 -4.28 -11.69
C ILE A 24 1.30 -3.77 -11.87
N SER A 25 2.11 -3.74 -10.81
CA SER A 25 3.51 -3.30 -10.92
C SER A 25 4.33 -4.34 -11.70
N PRO A 26 5.23 -3.90 -12.60
CA PRO A 26 6.10 -4.80 -13.34
C PRO A 26 7.03 -5.59 -12.39
N ASP A 27 7.47 -6.77 -12.82
CA ASP A 27 8.44 -7.56 -12.04
C ASP A 27 9.82 -6.89 -12.11
N PRO A 28 10.33 -6.32 -11.00
CA PRO A 28 11.61 -5.63 -11.00
C PRO A 28 12.79 -6.57 -11.26
N MET A 29 12.65 -7.86 -11.01
CA MET A 29 13.70 -8.84 -11.29
C MET A 29 13.83 -9.08 -12.79
N GLU A 30 12.71 -9.19 -13.50
CA GLU A 30 12.69 -9.39 -14.95
C GLU A 30 13.32 -8.20 -15.67
N GLU A 31 12.91 -6.97 -15.33
CA GLU A 31 13.51 -5.75 -15.89
C GLU A 31 15.02 -5.66 -15.61
N ASN A 32 15.44 -5.93 -14.37
CA ASN A 32 16.85 -5.87 -14.00
C ASN A 32 17.70 -6.93 -14.71
N LEU A 33 17.13 -8.09 -15.04
CA LEU A 33 17.79 -9.15 -15.79
C LEU A 33 17.98 -8.76 -17.26
N GLU A 34 17.01 -8.06 -17.86
CA GLU A 34 17.17 -7.48 -19.20
C GLU A 34 18.24 -6.39 -19.23
N LEU A 35 18.26 -5.50 -18.23
CA LEU A 35 19.30 -4.46 -18.11
C LEU A 35 20.70 -5.07 -17.99
N ALA A 36 20.84 -6.15 -17.23
CA ALA A 36 22.11 -6.87 -17.10
C ALA A 36 22.57 -7.51 -18.42
N ARG A 37 21.63 -8.01 -19.25
CA ARG A 37 21.93 -8.59 -20.57
C ARG A 37 22.36 -7.55 -21.60
N GLN A 38 21.87 -6.31 -21.48
CA GLN A 38 22.17 -5.23 -22.42
C GLN A 38 23.46 -4.46 -22.07
N ALA A 39 23.93 -4.56 -20.83
CA ALA A 39 25.14 -3.87 -20.38
C ALA A 39 26.41 -4.47 -20.98
N ALA A 40 27.38 -3.63 -21.33
CA ALA A 40 28.66 -4.09 -21.86
C ALA A 40 29.58 -4.68 -20.79
N ASN A 41 29.33 -4.36 -19.51
CA ASN A 41 30.12 -4.82 -18.38
C ASN A 41 29.31 -4.80 -17.06
N PRO A 42 29.79 -5.46 -15.99
CA PRO A 42 29.08 -5.53 -14.72
C PRO A 42 28.84 -4.18 -14.03
N GLN A 43 29.71 -3.20 -14.26
CA GLN A 43 29.61 -1.89 -13.62
C GLN A 43 28.50 -1.04 -14.24
N GLU A 44 28.35 -1.12 -15.56
CA GLU A 44 27.23 -0.55 -16.29
C GLU A 44 25.90 -1.23 -15.92
N ALA A 45 25.89 -2.56 -15.80
CA ALA A 45 24.71 -3.30 -15.33
C ALA A 45 24.26 -2.84 -13.94
N ALA A 46 25.19 -2.70 -13.00
CA ALA A 46 24.89 -2.24 -11.64
C ALA A 46 24.33 -0.81 -11.62
N ALA A 47 24.87 0.09 -12.46
CA ALA A 47 24.37 1.45 -12.59
C ALA A 47 22.95 1.50 -13.17
N ALA A 48 22.68 0.72 -14.21
CA ALA A 48 21.36 0.62 -14.84
C ALA A 48 20.31 0.05 -13.89
N ILE A 49 20.63 -1.05 -13.19
CA ILE A 49 19.76 -1.66 -12.17
C ILE A 49 19.48 -0.68 -11.03
N SER A 50 20.50 0.04 -10.54
CA SER A 50 20.33 1.04 -9.49
C SER A 50 19.42 2.19 -9.92
N ALA A 51 19.54 2.65 -11.17
CA ALA A 51 18.66 3.66 -11.73
C ALA A 51 17.21 3.14 -11.87
N ASN A 52 17.04 1.89 -12.34
CA ASN A 52 15.72 1.29 -12.48
C ASN A 52 15.02 1.12 -11.13
N ASN A 53 15.73 0.60 -10.13
CA ASN A 53 15.18 0.43 -8.78
C ASN A 53 14.72 1.75 -8.14
N LYS A 54 15.29 2.90 -8.54
CA LYS A 54 14.90 4.24 -8.05
C LYS A 54 13.61 4.75 -8.68
N LYS A 55 13.32 4.38 -9.93
CA LYS A 55 12.13 4.81 -10.68
C LYS A 55 10.85 4.47 -9.92
N ASP A 56 10.80 3.27 -9.33
CA ASP A 56 9.59 2.72 -8.75
C ASP A 56 9.45 2.91 -7.23
N VAL A 57 10.45 3.54 -6.57
CA VAL A 57 10.44 3.73 -5.10
C VAL A 57 9.21 4.51 -4.64
N PHE A 58 8.83 5.57 -5.36
CA PHE A 58 7.69 6.39 -4.93
C PHE A 58 6.37 5.62 -5.05
N SER A 59 6.13 4.97 -6.20
CA SER A 59 4.91 4.20 -6.45
C SER A 59 4.78 3.03 -5.47
N SER A 60 5.85 2.25 -5.29
CA SER A 60 5.88 1.13 -4.34
C SER A 60 5.68 1.59 -2.90
N THR A 61 6.33 2.69 -2.48
CA THR A 61 6.14 3.26 -1.14
C THR A 61 4.69 3.68 -0.91
N ALA A 62 4.07 4.36 -1.88
CA ALA A 62 2.67 4.75 -1.79
C ALA A 62 1.74 3.53 -1.71
N ALA A 63 1.99 2.50 -2.53
CA ALA A 63 1.21 1.28 -2.53
C ALA A 63 1.30 0.53 -1.19
N TYR A 64 2.51 0.34 -0.66
CA TYR A 64 2.70 -0.28 0.66
C TYR A 64 2.09 0.54 1.80
N PHE A 65 2.18 1.88 1.73
CA PHE A 65 1.53 2.75 2.69
C PHE A 65 0.00 2.56 2.67
N LEU A 66 -0.62 2.52 1.50
CA LEU A 66 -2.06 2.29 1.36
C LEU A 66 -2.49 0.91 1.84
N VAL A 67 -1.71 -0.14 1.56
CA VAL A 67 -1.96 -1.50 2.08
C VAL A 67 -1.91 -1.50 3.60
N GLY A 68 -0.83 -0.97 4.19
CA GLY A 68 -0.66 -0.92 5.65
C GLY A 68 -1.74 -0.08 6.33
N LEU A 69 -2.04 1.10 5.79
CA LEU A 69 -3.11 1.98 6.28
C LEU A 69 -4.47 1.30 6.19
N GLY A 70 -4.78 0.67 5.06
CA GLY A 70 -6.02 -0.06 4.85
C GLY A 70 -6.19 -1.18 5.89
N PHE A 71 -5.14 -1.98 6.09
CA PHE A 71 -5.13 -3.05 7.09
C PHE A 71 -5.35 -2.52 8.51
N ALA A 72 -4.63 -1.45 8.89
CA ALA A 72 -4.74 -0.83 10.20
C ALA A 72 -6.16 -0.26 10.45
N MET A 73 -6.75 0.43 9.48
CA MET A 73 -8.09 1.00 9.61
C MET A 73 -9.18 -0.07 9.64
N THR A 74 -9.08 -1.11 8.81
CA THR A 74 -10.02 -2.24 8.87
C THR A 74 -9.96 -2.94 10.23
N GLY A 75 -8.76 -3.24 10.73
CA GLY A 75 -8.56 -3.81 12.07
C GLY A 75 -9.13 -2.91 13.17
N TYR A 76 -8.74 -1.63 13.19
CA TYR A 76 -9.25 -0.65 14.16
C TYR A 76 -10.78 -0.54 14.12
N GLY A 77 -11.36 -0.48 12.92
CA GLY A 77 -12.80 -0.46 12.71
C GLY A 77 -13.48 -1.69 13.32
N ILE A 78 -12.94 -2.89 13.14
CA ILE A 78 -13.51 -4.13 13.72
C ILE A 78 -13.55 -4.07 15.25
N PHE A 79 -12.48 -3.58 15.89
CA PHE A 79 -12.36 -3.48 17.36
C PHE A 79 -12.97 -2.21 17.97
N MET A 80 -13.48 -1.29 17.15
CA MET A 80 -14.10 -0.06 17.64
C MET A 80 -15.37 -0.38 18.45
N SER A 81 -15.35 -0.04 19.75
CA SER A 81 -16.52 -0.15 20.62
C SER A 81 -17.61 0.84 20.21
N GLU A 82 -18.86 0.38 20.25
CA GLU A 82 -19.99 1.28 20.11
C GLU A 82 -20.13 2.08 21.41
N LYS A 83 -19.81 3.38 21.37
CA LYS A 83 -20.36 4.27 22.38
C LYS A 83 -21.87 4.21 22.22
N LYS A 84 -22.57 3.56 23.16
CA LYS A 84 -23.98 3.84 23.39
C LYS A 84 -24.02 5.34 23.66
N GLU A 85 -24.74 6.08 22.84
CA GLU A 85 -25.17 7.42 23.24
C GLU A 85 -26.00 7.18 24.50
N THR A 86 -25.40 7.45 25.66
CA THR A 86 -26.12 7.54 26.92
C THR A 86 -27.11 8.69 26.73
N SER A 87 -28.33 8.32 26.36
CA SER A 87 -29.50 9.12 26.66
C SER A 87 -29.49 9.35 28.18
N GLU A 88 -29.89 10.56 28.59
CA GLU A 88 -30.02 11.05 29.98
C GLU A 88 -28.76 11.71 30.55
N ASP A 89 -28.67 13.04 30.42
CA ASP A 89 -29.06 14.02 31.47
C ASP A 89 -28.72 15.42 30.90
N LYS A 90 -29.63 16.39 30.76
CA LYS A 90 -30.35 17.05 31.85
C LYS A 90 -31.74 17.48 31.41
N MET A 91 -32.72 16.94 32.12
CA MET A 91 -34.03 17.56 32.36
C MET A 91 -33.89 18.63 33.45
#